data_AF-A0A4Q5Z5V0-F1
#
_entry.id   AF-A0A4Q5Z5V0-F1
#
_cell.length_a   1.000
_cell.length_b   1.000
_cell.length_c   1.000
_cell.angle_alpha   90.00
_cell.angle_beta   90.00
_cell.angle_gamma   90.00
#
_symmetry.space_group_name_H-M   'P 1'
#
loop_
_entity.id
_entity.type
_entity.pdbx_description
1 polymer ?
#
loop_
_entity_poly.entity_id
_entity_poly.type
_entity_poly.pdbx_seq_one_letter_code
_entity_poly.pdbx_strand_id
1 'polypeptide(L)'
;MAVDKQSITEFFTGLQDRICQALETADGSGRFHEDRWERAEGGGGRTRIIQNGDVIEKGGVLFSAVHGPASDAVLKQMKTT
;
A
#
# COMPACT_ATOMS: atom_id res chain seq x y z
N MET A 1 -22.13 9.04 -4.05
CA MET A 1 -20.91 9.52 -3.38
C MET A 1 -19.99 10.06 -4.45
N ALA A 2 -19.44 11.25 -4.26
CA ALA A 2 -18.40 11.76 -5.16
C ALA A 2 -17.12 10.93 -4.93
N VAL A 3 -16.41 10.62 -6.02
CA VAL A 3 -15.09 9.97 -5.93
C VAL A 3 -14.08 11.07 -5.58
N ASP A 4 -13.44 10.94 -4.42
CA ASP A 4 -12.42 11.87 -3.95
C ASP A 4 -11.20 11.12 -3.39
N LYS A 5 -10.14 11.85 -3.07
CA LYS A 5 -8.88 11.25 -2.59
C LYS A 5 -9.08 10.46 -1.30
N GLN A 6 -9.99 10.91 -0.43
CA GLN A 6 -10.24 10.27 0.85
C GLN A 6 -10.95 8.93 0.67
N SER A 7 -12.06 8.90 -0.06
CA SER A 7 -12.82 7.69 -0.36
C SER A 7 -11.99 6.65 -1.13
N ILE A 8 -11.13 7.08 -2.05
CA ILE A 8 -10.15 6.20 -2.72
C ILE A 8 -9.18 5.60 -1.70
N THR A 9 -8.60 6.44 -0.83
CA THR A 9 -7.64 6.00 0.19
C THR A 9 -8.27 4.99 1.16
N GLU A 10 -9.48 5.28 1.64
CA GLU A 10 -10.25 4.40 2.52
C GLU A 10 -10.56 3.05 1.84
N PHE A 11 -10.96 3.07 0.56
CA PHE A 11 -11.22 1.84 -0.17
C PHE A 11 -9.97 0.97 -0.32
N PHE A 12 -8.84 1.54 -0.74
CA PHE A 12 -7.61 0.78 -0.99
C PHE A 12 -6.93 0.32 0.29
N THR A 13 -7.04 1.08 1.38
CA THR A 13 -6.65 0.58 2.71
C THR A 13 -7.57 -0.58 3.11
N GLY A 14 -8.89 -0.43 3.05
CA GLY A 14 -9.80 -1.55 3.31
C GLY A 14 -9.57 -2.78 2.42
N LEU A 15 -9.09 -2.60 1.18
CA LEU A 15 -8.67 -3.70 0.32
C LEU A 15 -7.41 -4.41 0.83
N GLN A 16 -6.36 -3.68 1.18
CA GLN A 16 -5.14 -4.28 1.74
C GLN A 16 -5.45 -5.01 3.06
N ASP A 17 -6.36 -4.52 3.89
CA ASP A 17 -6.78 -5.22 5.11
C ASP A 17 -7.40 -6.59 4.78
N ARG A 18 -8.32 -6.64 3.81
CA ARG A 18 -8.95 -7.89 3.37
C ARG A 18 -7.96 -8.85 2.73
N ILE A 19 -7.02 -8.36 1.92
CA ILE A 19 -5.99 -9.19 1.29
C ILE A 19 -5.08 -9.79 2.37
N CYS A 20 -4.58 -8.98 3.31
CA CYS A 20 -3.74 -9.47 4.40
C CYS A 20 -4.46 -10.54 5.23
N GLN A 21 -5.70 -10.28 5.63
CA GLN A 21 -6.49 -11.25 6.40
C GLN A 21 -6.68 -12.57 5.66
N ALA A 22 -6.99 -12.52 4.36
CA ALA A 22 -7.17 -13.71 3.54
C ALA A 22 -5.86 -14.51 3.42
N LEU A 23 -4.73 -13.83 3.23
CA LEU A 23 -3.42 -14.46 3.13
C LEU A 23 -2.97 -15.08 4.45
N GLU A 24 -3.16 -14.41 5.60
CA GLU A 24 -2.88 -14.99 6.93
C GLU A 24 -3.73 -16.22 7.21
N THR A 25 -4.99 -16.19 6.78
CA THR A 25 -5.91 -17.32 6.94
C THR A 25 -5.47 -18.51 6.09
N ALA A 26 -5.05 -18.25 4.84
CA ALA A 26 -4.56 -19.27 3.93
C ALA A 26 -3.20 -19.85 4.35
N ASP A 27 -2.34 -19.01 4.95
CA ASP A 27 -1.03 -19.42 5.46
C ASP A 27 -1.12 -20.21 6.77
N GLY A 28 -1.98 -19.77 7.70
CA GLY A 28 -2.21 -20.42 8.98
C GLY A 28 -1.28 -19.94 10.10
N SER A 29 0.03 -19.84 9.85
CA SER A 29 1.03 -19.52 10.88
C SER A 29 1.62 -18.11 10.77
N GLY A 30 1.91 -17.65 9.55
CA GLY A 30 2.47 -16.35 9.25
C GLY A 30 1.49 -15.21 9.54
N ARG A 31 2.04 -14.08 9.95
CA ARG A 31 1.30 -12.84 10.23
C ARG A 31 1.98 -11.67 9.54
N PHE A 32 1.19 -10.70 9.09
CA PHE A 32 1.70 -9.46 8.55
C PHE A 32 2.19 -8.54 9.67
N HIS A 33 3.40 -8.03 9.51
CA HIS A 33 3.92 -6.91 10.26
C HIS A 33 3.71 -5.63 9.46
N GLU A 34 3.06 -4.66 10.08
CA GLU A 34 2.78 -3.36 9.50
C GLU A 34 3.87 -2.35 9.87
N ASP A 35 4.38 -1.68 8.86
CA ASP A 35 5.21 -0.48 8.98
C ASP A 35 4.47 0.70 8.33
N ARG A 36 4.14 1.70 9.15
CA ARG A 36 3.50 2.94 8.70
C ARG A 36 4.58 3.99 8.52
N TRP A 37 4.50 4.68 7.40
CA TRP A 37 5.45 5.73 7.09
C TRP A 37 4.76 6.94 6.47
N GLU A 38 5.39 8.08 6.66
CA GLU A 38 4.99 9.38 6.12
C GLU A 38 6.17 9.99 5.37
N ARG A 39 5.89 10.80 4.37
CA ARG A 39 6.92 11.56 3.64
C ARG A 39 6.87 13.03 4.06
N ALA A 40 8.04 13.61 4.28
CA ALA A 40 8.16 15.05 4.56
C ALA A 40 7.52 15.93 3.47
N GLU A 41 7.56 15.48 2.21
CA GLU A 41 6.97 16.20 1.08
C GLU A 41 5.45 16.01 0.92
N GLY A 42 4.86 15.09 1.68
CA GLY A 42 3.41 14.87 1.72
C GLY A 42 2.95 13.44 1.46
N GLY A 43 1.90 13.06 2.18
CA GLY A 43 1.29 11.73 2.14
C GLY A 43 2.12 10.68 2.87
N GLY A 44 1.88 9.42 2.53
CA GLY A 44 2.46 8.30 3.25
C GLY A 44 1.96 6.95 2.74
N GLY A 45 2.11 5.94 3.57
CA GLY A 45 1.68 4.60 3.23
C GLY A 45 1.77 3.63 4.40
N ARG A 46 1.36 2.39 4.13
CA ARG A 46 1.55 1.27 5.04
C ARG A 46 2.06 0.07 4.26
N THR A 47 3.23 -0.37 4.67
CA THR A 47 3.91 -1.55 4.15
C THR A 47 3.56 -2.70 5.07
N ARG A 48 2.99 -3.79 4.55
CA ARG A 48 2.75 -4.99 5.35
C ARG A 48 3.54 -6.15 4.78
N ILE A 49 4.39 -6.75 5.60
CA ILE A 49 5.25 -7.87 5.22
C ILE A 49 4.90 -9.09 6.08
N ILE A 50 4.72 -10.24 5.43
CA ILE A 50 4.61 -11.56 6.05
C ILE A 50 5.89 -12.35 5.74
N GLN A 51 6.42 -13.07 6.73
CA GLN A 51 7.62 -13.90 6.57
C GLN A 51 7.51 -15.15 7.42
N ASN A 52 8.22 -16.21 7.00
CA ASN A 52 8.33 -17.47 7.73
C ASN A 52 6.96 -18.11 8.03
N GLY A 53 6.01 -17.99 7.09
CA GLY A 53 4.74 -18.70 7.14
C GLY A 53 4.86 -20.12 6.61
N ASP A 54 3.84 -20.95 6.84
CA ASP A 54 3.84 -22.36 6.44
C ASP A 54 3.65 -22.52 4.92
N VAL A 55 3.04 -21.51 4.27
CA VAL A 55 2.78 -21.48 2.82
C VAL A 55 3.55 -20.34 2.15
N ILE A 56 3.59 -19.17 2.79
CA ILE A 56 4.21 -17.95 2.30
C ILE A 56 5.54 -17.76 3.02
N GLU A 57 6.64 -18.15 2.36
CA GLU A 57 7.99 -17.91 2.86
C GLU A 57 8.24 -16.40 3.11
N LYS A 58 7.84 -15.56 2.13
CA LYS A 58 7.90 -14.10 2.23
C LYS A 58 6.91 -13.45 1.28
N GLY A 59 6.15 -12.47 1.77
CA GLY A 59 5.16 -11.74 0.99
C GLY A 59 4.99 -10.30 1.46
N GLY A 60 4.47 -9.44 0.59
CA GLY A 60 4.24 -8.04 0.90
C GLY A 60 2.97 -7.52 0.24
N VAL A 61 2.17 -6.79 1.01
CA VAL A 61 1.03 -6.01 0.51
C VAL A 61 1.27 -4.57 0.90
N LEU A 62 1.48 -3.69 -0.08
CA LEU A 62 1.87 -2.30 0.13
C LEU A 62 0.75 -1.36 -0.31
N PHE A 63 0.52 -0.32 0.48
CA PHE A 63 -0.35 0.79 0.12
C PHE A 63 0.40 2.11 0.24
N SER A 64 0.13 3.03 -0.69
CA SER A 64 0.71 4.37 -0.68
C SER A 64 -0.29 5.39 -1.22
N ALA A 65 -0.44 6.49 -0.49
CA ALA A 65 -1.18 7.68 -0.91
C ALA A 65 -0.25 8.88 -0.70
N VAL A 66 0.49 9.23 -1.75
CA VAL A 66 1.51 10.28 -1.73
C VAL A 66 1.07 11.48 -2.54
N HIS A 67 1.52 12.66 -2.13
CA HIS A 67 1.28 13.89 -2.87
C HIS A 67 2.43 14.85 -2.66
N GLY A 68 2.68 15.71 -3.65
CA GLY A 68 3.75 16.68 -3.60
C GLY A 68 3.87 17.41 -4.94
N PRO A 69 4.77 18.39 -5.04
CA PRO A 69 5.09 19.02 -6.31
C PRO A 69 5.65 17.97 -7.29
N ALA A 70 5.16 17.98 -8.52
CA ALA A 70 5.72 17.15 -9.57
C ALA A 70 7.07 17.73 -10.01
N SER A 71 8.12 16.91 -10.03
CA SER A 71 9.41 17.34 -10.55
C SER A 71 9.39 17.47 -12.07
N ASP A 72 10.29 18.30 -12.63
CA ASP A 72 10.41 18.46 -14.09
C ASP A 72 10.69 17.14 -14.80
N ALA A 73 11.40 16.21 -14.15
CA ALA A 73 11.65 14.87 -14.67
C ALA A 73 10.37 14.04 -14.77
N VAL A 74 9.54 14.06 -13.71
CA VAL A 74 8.23 13.37 -13.70
C VAL A 74 7.30 13.97 -14.74
N LEU A 75 7.25 15.30 -14.85
CA LEU A 75 6.43 15.99 -15.84
C LEU A 75 6.86 15.65 -17.28
N LYS A 76 8.17 15.51 -17.54
CA LYS A 76 8.68 15.07 -18.85
C LYS A 76 8.28 13.62 -19.16
N GLN A 77 8.33 12.71 -18.19
CA GLN A 77 7.92 11.31 -18.38
C GLN A 77 6.40 11.13 -18.52
N MET A 78 5.61 11.99 -17.87
CA MET A 78 4.15 11.97 -17.97
C MET A 78 3.60 12.59 -19.27
N LYS A 79 4.43 13.34 -20.01
CA LYS A 79 4.08 13.81 -21.35
C LYS A 79 4.15 12.65 -22.34
N THR A 80 3.07 11.89 -22.43
CA THR A 80 2.86 10.92 -23.52
C THR A 80 2.65 11.72 -24.81
N THR A 81 3.71 11.83 -25.61
CA THR A 81 3.64 12.27 -27.02
C THR A 81 4.14 11.12 -27.88
#